data_AF-A0A935E5G5-F1
#
_entry.id   AF-A0A935E5G5-F1
#
_cell.length_a   1.000
_cell.length_b   1.000
_cell.length_c   1.000
_cell.angle_alpha   90.00
_cell.angle_beta   90.00
_cell.angle_gamma   90.00
#
_symmetry.space_group_name_H-M   'P 1'
#
loop_
_entity.id
_entity.type
_entity.pdbx_description
1 polymer ?
#
loop_
_entity_poly.entity_id
_entity_poly.type
_entity_poly.pdbx_seq_one_letter_code
_entity_poly.pdbx_strand_id
1 'polypeptide(L)'
;MFINRITFSLNKNHFNNGVLKQFKEEQFKIFNQLTNLFEEILLFHLPKRTNLGGYGFFNNKLVSERSKPSINTSGQCIEFYHYLDIDKLEDLVNSSSNNQLIKLSELLKSAVIEISKEHIVDTDIFLSAIDKLLGSTFGFEQRLKVSKSHKSKKSKKSM
;
A
#
# COMPACT_ATOMS: atom_id res chain seq x y z
N MET A 1 6.84 -19.26 6.05
CA MET A 1 7.51 -18.07 5.48
C MET A 1 7.00 -16.84 6.22
N PHE A 2 7.75 -15.74 6.24
CA PHE A 2 7.37 -14.51 6.92
C PHE A 2 7.25 -13.37 5.93
N ILE A 3 6.44 -12.37 6.29
CA ILE A 3 6.18 -11.22 5.44
C ILE A 3 7.47 -10.41 5.23
N ASN A 4 7.80 -10.14 3.97
CA ASN A 4 8.95 -9.33 3.58
C ASN A 4 8.54 -8.07 2.82
N ARG A 5 7.37 -8.09 2.18
CA ARG A 5 6.93 -7.03 1.29
C ARG A 5 5.42 -6.82 1.39
N ILE A 6 4.99 -5.57 1.51
CA ILE A 6 3.58 -5.19 1.57
C ILE A 6 3.39 -4.00 0.64
N THR A 7 2.66 -4.21 -0.46
CA THR A 7 2.49 -3.19 -1.48
C THR A 7 1.02 -2.82 -1.66
N PHE A 8 0.77 -1.59 -2.11
CA PHE A 8 -0.49 -1.16 -2.67
C PHE A 8 -0.31 -0.90 -4.16
N SER A 9 -1.30 -1.27 -4.95
CA SER A 9 -1.30 -1.07 -6.39
C SER A 9 -2.68 -0.65 -6.90
N LEU A 10 -2.67 0.26 -7.86
CA LEU A 10 -3.85 0.73 -8.59
C LEU A 10 -3.81 0.14 -10.00
N ASN A 11 -4.93 -0.43 -10.45
CA ASN A 11 -5.03 -0.90 -11.84
C ASN A 11 -5.18 0.29 -12.79
N LYS A 12 -4.13 0.56 -13.59
CA LYS A 12 -4.09 1.64 -14.60
C LYS A 12 -5.22 1.59 -15.63
N ASN A 13 -5.83 0.43 -15.86
CA ASN A 13 -6.93 0.30 -16.83
C ASN A 13 -8.24 0.96 -16.36
N HIS A 14 -8.44 1.14 -15.04
CA HIS A 14 -9.57 1.93 -14.53
C HIS A 14 -9.51 3.41 -14.96
N PHE A 15 -8.35 3.86 -15.46
CA PHE A 15 -8.06 5.26 -15.76
C PHE A 15 -8.12 5.55 -17.27
N ASN A 16 -7.71 4.60 -18.11
CA ASN A 16 -7.70 4.78 -19.57
C ASN A 16 -9.11 4.68 -20.21
N ASN A 17 -10.07 4.05 -19.54
CA ASN A 17 -11.43 3.86 -20.06
C ASN A 17 -12.41 5.01 -19.70
N GLY A 18 -11.92 6.18 -19.31
CA GLY A 18 -12.75 7.39 -19.16
C GLY A 18 -13.68 7.42 -17.94
N VAL A 19 -13.56 6.45 -17.04
CA VAL A 19 -14.31 6.39 -15.78
C VAL A 19 -13.74 7.38 -14.75
N LEU A 20 -12.42 7.58 -14.76
CA LEU A 20 -11.69 8.53 -13.93
C LEU A 20 -11.06 9.59 -14.82
N LYS A 21 -11.87 10.52 -15.36
CA LYS A 21 -11.46 11.51 -16.37
C LYS A 21 -10.40 12.53 -15.90
N GLN A 22 -9.89 12.45 -14.66
CA GLN A 22 -9.09 13.53 -14.09
C GLN A 22 -7.89 13.10 -13.22
N PHE A 23 -7.36 11.89 -13.35
CA PHE A 23 -6.08 11.59 -12.72
C PHE A 23 -4.89 11.95 -13.61
N LYS A 24 -4.16 12.99 -13.21
CA LYS A 24 -2.90 13.37 -13.88
C LYS A 24 -1.82 12.35 -13.53
N GLU A 25 -0.92 12.07 -14.46
CA GLU A 25 0.26 11.20 -14.25
C GLU A 25 1.04 11.56 -12.96
N GLU A 26 1.04 12.84 -12.59
CA GLU A 26 1.61 13.37 -11.36
C GLU A 26 1.00 12.75 -10.08
N GLN A 27 -0.32 12.53 -10.05
CA GLN A 27 -1.00 11.96 -8.89
C GLN A 27 -0.65 10.49 -8.68
N PHE A 28 -0.44 9.74 -9.77
CA PHE A 28 0.10 8.38 -9.69
C PHE A 28 1.52 8.35 -9.16
N LYS A 29 2.36 9.30 -9.60
CA LYS A 29 3.73 9.41 -9.08
C LYS A 29 3.71 9.69 -7.58
N ILE A 30 2.84 10.59 -7.12
CA ILE A 30 2.66 10.91 -5.70
C ILE A 30 2.15 9.67 -4.94
N PHE A 31 1.11 9.01 -5.42
CA PHE A 31 0.56 7.80 -4.80
C PHE A 31 1.62 6.71 -4.67
N ASN A 32 2.35 6.39 -5.75
CA ASN A 32 3.41 5.39 -5.71
C ASN A 32 4.55 5.75 -4.75
N GLN A 33 4.91 7.03 -4.67
CA GLN A 33 5.91 7.51 -3.69
C GLN A 33 5.41 7.33 -2.26
N LEU A 34 4.14 7.65 -2.01
CA LEU A 34 3.49 7.51 -0.72
C LEU A 34 3.39 6.04 -0.30
N THR A 35 2.96 5.14 -1.19
CA THR A 35 2.84 3.71 -0.88
C THR A 35 4.20 3.07 -0.61
N ASN A 36 5.26 3.49 -1.29
CA ASN A 36 6.62 3.02 -1.02
C ASN A 36 7.11 3.46 0.37
N LEU A 37 6.88 4.72 0.74
CA LEU A 37 7.26 5.23 2.07
C LEU A 37 6.41 4.60 3.17
N PHE A 38 5.12 4.38 2.91
CA PHE A 38 4.22 3.63 3.78
C PHE A 38 4.75 2.22 4.03
N GLU A 39 5.14 1.50 2.98
CA GLU A 39 5.73 0.15 3.07
C GLU A 39 6.99 0.15 3.95
N GLU A 40 7.92 1.08 3.70
CA GLU A 40 9.18 1.18 4.44
C GLU A 40 8.96 1.39 5.94
N ILE A 41 8.08 2.33 6.30
CA ILE A 41 7.77 2.63 7.71
C ILE A 41 7.02 1.46 8.35
N LEU A 42 6.10 0.83 7.64
CA LEU A 42 5.37 -0.32 8.16
C LEU A 42 6.32 -1.48 8.46
N LEU A 43 7.22 -1.80 7.53
CA LEU A 43 8.21 -2.87 7.72
C LEU A 43 9.22 -2.55 8.82
N PHE A 44 9.49 -1.28 9.10
CA PHE A 44 10.29 -0.88 10.27
C PHE A 44 9.59 -1.23 11.59
N HIS A 45 8.26 -1.11 11.65
CA HIS A 45 7.48 -1.44 12.84
C HIS A 45 7.11 -2.91 12.97
N LEU A 46 7.14 -3.67 11.87
CA LEU A 46 6.89 -5.10 11.87
C LEU A 46 8.12 -5.90 12.35
N PRO A 47 7.95 -6.84 13.30
CA PRO A 47 8.97 -7.83 13.60
C PRO A 47 9.39 -8.64 12.36
N LYS A 48 10.67 -8.98 12.26
CA LYS A 48 11.25 -9.74 11.11
C LYS A 48 10.59 -11.10 10.83
N ARG A 49 9.83 -11.65 11.77
CA ARG A 49 9.19 -12.97 11.68
C ARG A 49 7.68 -12.88 11.85
N THR A 50 7.07 -11.84 11.31
CA THR A 50 5.61 -11.69 11.33
C THR A 50 4.98 -12.62 10.29
N ASN A 51 4.05 -13.45 10.74
CA ASN A 51 3.33 -14.40 9.91
C ASN A 51 2.09 -13.77 9.28
N LEU A 52 1.95 -13.93 7.97
CA LEU A 52 0.76 -13.59 7.21
C LEU A 52 0.38 -14.82 6.38
N GLY A 53 -0.16 -15.86 7.03
CA GLY A 53 -0.62 -17.07 6.36
C GLY A 53 0.47 -17.90 5.69
N GLY A 54 1.74 -17.71 6.06
CA GLY A 54 2.87 -18.35 5.39
C GLY A 54 3.25 -17.74 4.04
N TYR A 55 2.84 -16.51 3.74
CA TYR A 55 3.21 -15.75 2.54
C TYR A 55 4.30 -14.71 2.83
N GLY A 56 5.15 -14.44 1.84
CA GLY A 56 6.22 -13.45 1.96
C GLY A 56 5.97 -12.14 1.23
N PHE A 57 5.01 -12.13 0.30
CA PHE A 57 4.63 -10.95 -0.46
C PHE A 57 3.12 -10.74 -0.32
N PHE A 58 2.74 -9.54 0.12
CA PHE A 58 1.36 -9.14 0.26
C PHE A 58 1.04 -7.98 -0.68
N ASN A 59 0.22 -8.24 -1.70
CA ASN A 59 -0.16 -7.25 -2.70
C ASN A 59 -1.61 -6.81 -2.49
N ASN A 60 -1.80 -5.58 -2.03
CA ASN A 60 -3.09 -4.93 -1.92
C ASN A 60 -3.44 -4.30 -3.27
N LYS A 61 -4.49 -4.79 -3.92
CA LYS A 61 -4.94 -4.33 -5.23
C LYS A 61 -6.22 -3.52 -5.08
N LEU A 62 -6.17 -2.24 -5.43
CA LEU A 62 -7.31 -1.34 -5.39
C LEU A 62 -8.05 -1.39 -6.73
N VAL A 63 -9.31 -1.83 -6.72
CA VAL A 63 -10.11 -2.08 -7.93
C VAL A 63 -11.55 -1.55 -7.86
N SER A 64 -12.10 -1.11 -9.00
CA SER A 64 -13.46 -0.55 -9.10
C SER A 64 -14.45 -1.40 -9.91
N GLU A 65 -14.00 -2.48 -10.55
CA GLU A 65 -14.85 -3.33 -11.41
C GLU A 65 -15.39 -4.61 -10.73
N ARG A 66 -15.04 -4.85 -9.46
CA ARG A 66 -15.53 -6.04 -8.70
C ARG A 66 -16.73 -5.69 -7.83
N SER A 67 -17.44 -6.68 -7.28
CA SER A 67 -18.55 -6.43 -6.36
C SER A 67 -18.20 -6.67 -4.89
N LYS A 68 -17.11 -7.40 -4.61
CA LYS A 68 -16.70 -7.78 -3.26
C LYS A 68 -15.18 -7.92 -3.14
N PRO A 69 -14.62 -7.72 -1.93
CA PRO A 69 -13.25 -8.09 -1.64
C PRO A 69 -12.99 -9.56 -1.92
N SER A 70 -11.77 -9.89 -2.34
CA SER A 70 -11.39 -11.28 -2.63
C SER A 70 -9.90 -11.50 -2.41
N ILE A 71 -9.56 -12.73 -2.05
CA ILE A 71 -8.19 -13.19 -1.82
C ILE A 71 -7.78 -14.10 -2.99
N ASN A 72 -6.56 -13.92 -3.48
CA ASN A 72 -5.93 -14.84 -4.43
C ASN A 72 -4.51 -15.15 -3.95
N THR A 73 -4.10 -16.40 -4.08
CA THR A 73 -2.78 -16.85 -3.61
C THR A 73 -2.03 -17.52 -4.74
N SER A 74 -0.75 -17.18 -4.90
CA SER A 74 0.11 -17.80 -5.92
C SER A 74 1.54 -17.87 -5.41
N GLY A 75 2.06 -19.09 -5.24
CA GLY A 75 3.39 -19.33 -4.66
C GLY A 75 3.53 -18.64 -3.30
N GLN A 76 4.48 -17.72 -3.21
CA GLN A 76 4.78 -16.95 -1.98
C GLN A 76 3.96 -15.66 -1.83
N CYS A 77 3.04 -15.41 -2.76
CA CYS A 77 2.26 -14.18 -2.84
C CYS A 77 0.83 -14.41 -2.39
N ILE A 78 0.34 -13.48 -1.57
CA ILE A 78 -1.08 -13.29 -1.30
C ILE A 78 -1.51 -11.93 -1.86
N GLU A 79 -2.59 -11.94 -2.62
CA GLU A 79 -3.18 -10.76 -3.22
C GLU A 79 -4.55 -10.53 -2.59
N PHE A 80 -4.76 -9.33 -2.05
CA PHE A 80 -6.07 -8.91 -1.56
C PHE A 80 -6.61 -7.82 -2.47
N TYR A 81 -7.77 -8.09 -3.06
CA TYR A 81 -8.46 -7.16 -3.95
C TYR A 81 -9.43 -6.34 -3.11
N HIS A 82 -9.10 -5.08 -2.90
CA HIS A 82 -9.96 -4.07 -2.29
C HIS A 82 -10.93 -3.55 -3.34
N TYR A 83 -12.22 -3.73 -3.09
CA TYR A 83 -13.24 -3.09 -3.91
C TYR A 83 -13.48 -1.66 -3.41
N LEU A 84 -13.20 -0.69 -4.28
CA LEU A 84 -13.49 0.72 -4.08
C LEU A 84 -14.27 1.22 -5.29
N ASP A 85 -15.47 1.74 -5.06
CA ASP A 85 -16.16 2.49 -6.11
C ASP A 85 -15.30 3.68 -6.59
N ILE A 86 -15.68 4.21 -7.75
CA ILE A 86 -14.92 5.23 -8.47
C ILE A 86 -14.72 6.45 -7.59
N ASP A 87 -15.78 6.89 -6.90
CA ASP A 87 -15.77 8.07 -6.03
C ASP A 87 -14.80 7.90 -4.85
N LYS A 88 -14.76 6.73 -4.22
CA LYS A 88 -13.79 6.43 -3.15
C LYS A 88 -12.36 6.36 -3.67
N LEU A 89 -12.16 5.85 -4.89
CA LEU A 89 -10.84 5.85 -5.51
C LEU A 89 -10.37 7.28 -5.81
N GLU A 90 -11.28 8.14 -6.30
CA GLU A 90 -11.07 9.58 -6.49
C GLU A 90 -10.70 10.27 -5.19
N ASP A 91 -11.52 10.10 -4.16
CA ASP A 91 -11.31 10.67 -2.84
C ASP A 91 -10.01 10.16 -2.19
N LEU A 92 -9.64 8.89 -2.38
CA LEU A 92 -8.34 8.37 -1.92
C LEU A 92 -7.21 9.18 -2.55
N VAL A 93 -7.06 9.14 -3.87
CA VAL A 93 -5.88 9.67 -4.56
C VAL A 93 -5.84 11.21 -4.57
N ASN A 94 -6.99 11.89 -4.49
CA ASN A 94 -7.07 13.34 -4.44
C ASN A 94 -6.93 13.92 -3.02
N SER A 95 -7.04 13.10 -1.97
CA SER A 95 -6.88 13.57 -0.60
C SER A 95 -5.43 13.93 -0.26
N SER A 96 -5.23 14.67 0.82
CA SER A 96 -3.89 14.99 1.33
C SER A 96 -3.08 13.73 1.62
N SER A 97 -1.74 13.83 1.63
CA SER A 97 -0.88 12.68 1.92
C SER A 97 -1.24 12.01 3.25
N ASN A 98 -1.56 12.78 4.28
CA ASN A 98 -1.98 12.24 5.58
C ASN A 98 -3.30 11.46 5.48
N ASN A 99 -4.29 11.99 4.76
CA ASN A 99 -5.57 11.31 4.57
C ASN A 99 -5.41 10.04 3.72
N GLN A 100 -4.54 10.07 2.71
CA GLN A 100 -4.17 8.87 1.96
C GLN A 100 -3.58 7.79 2.86
N LEU A 101 -2.67 8.15 3.78
CA LEU A 101 -2.10 7.20 4.72
C LEU A 101 -3.13 6.59 5.66
N ILE A 102 -4.06 7.40 6.18
CA ILE A 102 -5.15 6.93 7.04
C ILE A 102 -5.99 5.90 6.28
N LYS A 103 -6.45 6.23 5.07
CA LYS A 103 -7.27 5.34 4.25
C LYS A 103 -6.52 4.05 3.87
N LEU A 104 -5.25 4.13 3.48
CA LEU A 104 -4.44 2.95 3.19
C LEU A 104 -4.22 2.07 4.42
N SER A 105 -4.08 2.68 5.60
CA SER A 105 -3.96 1.96 6.87
C SER A 105 -5.25 1.21 7.19
N GLU A 106 -6.41 1.85 7.03
CA GLU A 106 -7.72 1.23 7.22
C GLU A 106 -7.95 0.06 6.27
N LEU A 107 -7.61 0.24 4.98
CA LEU A 107 -7.66 -0.84 4.00
C LEU A 107 -6.76 -2.01 4.40
N LEU A 108 -5.52 -1.74 4.80
CA LEU A 108 -4.60 -2.79 5.22
C LEU A 108 -5.10 -3.53 6.46
N LYS A 109 -5.62 -2.83 7.48
CA LYS A 109 -6.23 -3.46 8.66
C LYS A 109 -7.36 -4.40 8.26
N SER A 110 -8.26 -3.92 7.40
CA SER A 110 -9.37 -4.74 6.91
C SER A 110 -8.87 -5.99 6.20
N ALA A 111 -7.86 -5.87 5.32
CA ALA A 111 -7.35 -7.02 4.60
C ALA A 111 -6.64 -8.03 5.50
N VAL A 112 -5.86 -7.57 6.49
CA VAL A 112 -5.24 -8.46 7.49
C VAL A 112 -6.31 -9.25 8.25
N ILE A 113 -7.37 -8.58 8.69
CA ILE A 113 -8.49 -9.22 9.40
C ILE A 113 -9.17 -10.25 8.49
N GLU A 114 -9.48 -9.90 7.24
CA GLU A 114 -10.12 -10.84 6.30
C GLU A 114 -9.23 -12.06 6.02
N ILE A 115 -7.92 -11.86 5.76
CA ILE A 115 -6.98 -12.96 5.54
C ILE A 115 -6.89 -13.86 6.78
N SER A 116 -6.96 -13.28 8.00
CA SER A 116 -6.88 -14.05 9.24
C SER A 116 -8.06 -15.00 9.47
N LYS A 117 -9.17 -14.84 8.72
CA LYS A 117 -10.31 -15.76 8.77
C LYS A 117 -9.99 -17.11 8.12
N GLU A 118 -9.09 -17.12 7.14
CA GLU A 118 -8.75 -18.31 6.34
C GLU A 118 -7.31 -18.79 6.58
N HIS A 119 -6.46 -17.94 7.18
CA HIS A 119 -5.04 -18.21 7.37
C HIS A 119 -4.55 -17.82 8.77
N ILE A 120 -3.47 -18.46 9.23
CA ILE A 120 -2.80 -18.10 10.48
C ILE A 120 -2.03 -16.79 10.28
N VAL A 121 -2.48 -15.72 10.92
CA VAL A 121 -1.90 -14.37 10.81
C VAL A 121 -1.60 -13.84 12.21
N ASP A 122 -0.46 -13.15 12.36
CA ASP A 122 -0.14 -12.41 13.58
C ASP A 122 -0.91 -11.08 13.61
N THR A 123 -2.24 -11.16 13.64
CA THR A 123 -3.16 -10.03 13.44
C THR A 123 -2.85 -8.86 14.37
N ASP A 124 -2.69 -9.12 15.68
CA ASP A 124 -2.42 -8.05 16.66
C ASP A 124 -1.09 -7.33 16.41
N ILE A 125 -0.08 -8.06 15.92
CA ILE A 125 1.22 -7.47 15.56
C ILE A 125 1.06 -6.53 14.37
N PHE A 126 0.31 -6.96 13.35
CA PHE A 126 0.00 -6.12 12.19
C PHE A 126 -0.79 -4.87 12.59
N LEU A 127 -1.88 -5.03 13.35
CA LEU A 127 -2.71 -3.90 13.76
C LEU A 127 -1.90 -2.89 14.60
N SER A 128 -1.08 -3.37 15.53
CA SER A 128 -0.18 -2.51 16.33
C SER A 128 0.86 -1.79 15.47
N ALA A 129 1.44 -2.45 14.47
CA ALA A 129 2.40 -1.82 13.57
C ALA A 129 1.75 -0.72 12.72
N ILE A 130 0.51 -0.94 12.27
CA ILE A 130 -0.25 0.06 11.52
C ILE A 130 -0.60 1.27 12.41
N ASP A 131 -0.98 1.05 13.67
CA ASP A 131 -1.26 2.15 14.61
C ASP A 131 0.00 2.98 14.90
N LYS A 132 1.17 2.34 15.04
CA LYS A 132 2.46 3.03 15.20
C LYS A 132 2.83 3.85 13.97
N LEU A 133 2.55 3.34 12.77
CA LEU A 133 2.74 4.10 11.52
C LEU A 133 1.88 5.38 11.53
N LEU A 134 0.61 5.28 11.92
CA LEU A 134 -0.28 6.45 12.01
C LEU A 134 0.18 7.45 13.08
N GLY A 135 0.68 6.96 14.22
CA GLY A 135 1.26 7.80 15.27
C GLY A 135 2.59 8.48 14.88
N SER A 136 3.27 7.97 13.85
CA SER A 136 4.54 8.52 13.33
C SER A 136 4.38 9.36 12.07
N THR A 137 3.13 9.73 11.72
CA THR A 137 2.79 10.57 10.55
C THR A 137 3.36 11.99 10.60
N PHE A 138 3.93 12.44 11.73
CA PHE A 138 4.58 13.74 11.82
C PHE A 138 5.80 13.83 10.90
N GLY A 139 5.73 14.72 9.90
CA GLY A 139 6.81 14.95 8.94
C GLY A 139 6.81 14.03 7.73
N PHE A 140 5.76 13.25 7.48
CA PHE A 140 5.67 12.40 6.27
C PHE A 140 5.81 13.23 4.99
N GLU A 141 5.17 14.40 4.93
CA GLU A 141 5.35 15.33 3.80
C GLU A 141 6.78 15.85 3.66
N GLN A 142 7.50 16.03 4.77
CA GLN A 142 8.92 16.41 4.73
C GLN A 142 9.76 15.24 4.20
N ARG A 143 9.50 14.00 4.63
CA ARG A 143 10.19 12.79 4.12
C ARG A 143 9.91 12.55 2.64
N LEU A 144 8.68 12.75 2.19
CA LEU A 144 8.30 12.74 0.77
C LEU A 144 9.05 13.81 -0.04
N LYS A 145 9.27 15.01 0.53
CA LYS A 145 10.06 16.07 -0.12
C LYS A 145 11.55 15.74 -0.16
N VAL A 146 12.11 15.14 0.90
CA VAL A 146 13.52 14.71 0.97
C VAL A 146 13.79 13.58 -0.03
N SER A 147 12.87 12.61 -0.20
CA SER A 147 13.05 11.55 -1.20
C SER A 147 13.12 12.07 -2.64
N LYS A 148 12.46 13.20 -2.96
CA LYS A 148 12.60 13.88 -4.26
C LYS A 148 14.02 14.38 -4.54
N SER A 149 14.78 14.73 -3.51
CA SER A 149 16.18 15.19 -3.64
C SER A 149 17.19 14.06 -3.77
N HIS A 150 16.86 12.85 -3.31
CA HIS A 150 17.67 11.64 -3.49
C HIS A 150 17.39 10.98 -4.86
N LYS A 151 17.56 11.72 -5.95
CA LYS A 151 17.90 11.06 -7.22
C LYS A 151 19.30 10.49 -7.05
N SER A 152 19.40 9.17 -6.96
CA SER A 152 20.66 8.44 -7.04
C SER A 152 21.43 8.98 -8.25
N LYS A 153 22.49 9.78 -8.01
CA LYS A 153 23.49 10.06 -9.04
C LYS A 153 24.05 8.69 -9.41
N LYS A 154 23.61 8.13 -10.54
CA LYS A 154 24.34 7.06 -11.22
C LYS A 154 25.72 7.66 -11.49
N SER A 155 26.69 7.32 -10.65
CA SER A 155 28.10 7.52 -10.97
C SER A 155 28.35 6.73 -12.23
N LYS A 156 28.47 7.43 -13.37
CA LYS A 156 29.10 6.85 -14.55
C LYS A 156 30.50 6.45 -14.10
N LYS A 157 30.75 5.15 -13.95
CA LYS A 157 32.11 4.63 -14.00
C LYS A 157 32.62 4.95 -15.40
N SER A 158 33.50 5.95 -15.51
CA SER A 158 34.39 6.08 -16.66
C SER A 158 35.33 4.88 -16.63
N MET A 159 35.32 4.08 -17.70
CA MET A 159 36.42 3.18 -18.04
C MET A 159 37.64 4.02 -18.43
#